data_AF-A0A521PM83-F1
#
_entry.id   AF-A0A521PM83-F1
#
_cell.length_a   1.000
_cell.length_b   1.000
_cell.length_c   1.000
_cell.angle_alpha   90.00
_cell.angle_beta   90.00
_cell.angle_gamma   90.00
#
_symmetry.space_group_name_H-M   'P 1'
#
loop_
_entity.id
_entity.type
_entity.pdbx_description
1 polymer ?
#
loop_
_entity_poly.entity_id
_entity_poly.type
_entity_poly.pdbx_seq_one_letter_code
_entity_poly.pdbx_strand_id
1 'polypeptide(L)'
;MTHRRNLLTVALGLAAIAGATGPAAAQAAAGGHMSLADCIALCLKCHAACQDAVGKTLSGAGRAEPALVMTLLDCAEICQATANSMARGSPVHTAFCAACAQVCDACAEACGKAEAAAALQACADLCRECAMSCRHMAGSMR
;
A
#
# COMPACT_ATOMS: atom_id res chain seq x y z
N MET A 1 0.85 18.32 -54.59
CA MET A 1 -0.48 18.61 -54.03
C MET A 1 -1.56 18.07 -54.97
N THR A 2 -1.90 16.77 -54.91
CA THR A 2 -3.04 16.16 -55.63
C THR A 2 -3.10 14.66 -55.33
N HIS A 3 -3.57 14.25 -54.14
CA HIS A 3 -4.29 12.98 -53.98
C HIS A 3 -5.11 12.88 -52.69
N ARG A 4 -5.56 14.01 -52.15
CA ARG A 4 -6.71 14.05 -51.24
C ARG A 4 -7.96 13.91 -52.10
N ARG A 5 -8.49 12.69 -52.23
CA ARG A 5 -9.89 12.31 -52.57
C ARG A 5 -9.91 10.89 -53.16
N ASN A 6 -10.03 9.88 -52.29
CA ASN A 6 -10.83 8.69 -52.59
C ASN A 6 -11.19 7.99 -51.27
N LEU A 7 -12.43 8.20 -50.82
CA LEU A 7 -13.45 7.15 -50.64
C LEU A 7 -13.12 6.24 -49.44
N LEU A 8 -13.57 6.58 -48.23
CA LEU A 8 -14.93 6.27 -47.75
C LEU A 8 -15.38 4.88 -48.22
N THR A 9 -15.12 3.82 -47.45
CA THR A 9 -15.94 2.57 -47.47
C THR A 9 -15.56 1.46 -46.47
N VAL A 10 -14.54 1.55 -45.61
CA VAL A 10 -14.33 0.48 -44.59
C VAL A 10 -14.86 0.93 -43.23
N ALA A 11 -16.18 1.06 -43.16
CA ALA A 11 -16.94 1.07 -41.92
C ALA A 11 -17.88 -0.14 -41.97
N LEU A 12 -17.47 -1.27 -41.41
CA LEU A 12 -18.34 -2.26 -40.76
C LEU A 12 -17.46 -3.36 -40.15
N GLY A 13 -17.33 -3.32 -38.83
CA GLY A 13 -16.61 -4.30 -38.03
C GLY A 13 -16.97 -4.14 -36.57
N LEU A 14 -18.23 -4.47 -36.26
CA LEU A 14 -18.78 -4.57 -34.91
C LEU A 14 -17.88 -5.46 -34.03
N ALA A 15 -17.44 -4.95 -32.89
CA ALA A 15 -17.74 -5.52 -31.57
C ALA A 15 -17.06 -4.68 -30.50
N ALA A 16 -17.88 -3.93 -29.76
CA ALA A 16 -17.50 -3.31 -28.51
C ALA A 16 -17.11 -4.42 -27.51
N ILE A 17 -15.84 -4.45 -27.08
CA ILE A 17 -15.49 -5.06 -25.79
C ILE A 17 -15.81 -4.06 -24.68
N ALA A 18 -17.11 -3.95 -24.41
CA ALA A 18 -17.60 -3.40 -23.17
C ALA A 18 -17.31 -4.41 -22.04
N GLY A 19 -16.73 -3.92 -20.94
CA GLY A 19 -16.84 -4.56 -19.63
C GLY A 19 -15.66 -5.44 -19.19
N ALA A 20 -14.62 -4.81 -18.66
CA ALA A 20 -13.83 -5.38 -17.57
C ALA A 20 -14.06 -4.56 -16.28
N THR A 21 -15.32 -4.29 -15.96
CA THR A 21 -15.73 -3.90 -14.60
C THR A 21 -16.13 -5.16 -13.85
N GLY A 22 -15.14 -5.99 -13.52
CA GLY A 22 -15.30 -7.03 -12.51
C GLY A 22 -15.10 -6.43 -11.11
N PRO A 23 -15.84 -6.86 -10.08
CA PRO A 23 -15.74 -6.29 -8.74
C PRO A 23 -14.50 -6.85 -8.03
N ALA A 24 -13.33 -6.30 -8.32
CA ALA A 24 -12.09 -6.65 -7.59
C ALA A 24 -12.03 -5.99 -6.18
N ALA A 25 -13.01 -5.16 -5.81
CA ALA A 25 -13.02 -4.39 -4.57
C ALA A 25 -14.07 -4.84 -3.53
N ALA A 26 -14.85 -5.90 -3.80
CA ALA A 26 -16.01 -6.27 -2.97
C ALA A 26 -15.79 -7.48 -2.03
N GLN A 27 -14.57 -7.99 -1.90
CA GLN A 27 -14.27 -9.08 -0.96
C GLN A 27 -13.41 -8.58 0.20
N ALA A 28 -13.94 -7.66 1.00
CA ALA A 28 -13.29 -7.18 2.22
C ALA A 28 -14.32 -6.80 3.29
N ALA A 29 -15.23 -7.72 3.64
CA ALA A 29 -16.07 -7.60 4.83
C ALA A 29 -16.79 -8.92 5.15
N ALA A 30 -16.08 -9.92 5.69
CA ALA A 30 -16.68 -11.02 6.47
C ALA A 30 -15.59 -11.88 7.12
N GLY A 31 -15.31 -11.66 8.42
CA GLY A 31 -14.75 -12.64 9.36
C GLY A 31 -13.69 -13.64 8.85
N GLY A 32 -12.73 -13.19 8.04
CA GLY A 32 -11.72 -14.04 7.42
C GLY A 32 -10.51 -14.24 8.33
N HIS A 33 -10.05 -15.48 8.43
CA HIS A 33 -8.72 -15.79 8.95
C HIS A 33 -7.67 -14.99 8.16
N MET A 34 -6.78 -14.27 8.84
CA MET A 34 -5.71 -13.49 8.19
C MET A 34 -4.73 -14.48 7.55
N SER A 35 -4.68 -14.51 6.21
CA SER A 35 -3.75 -15.38 5.49
C SER A 35 -2.38 -14.71 5.31
N LEU A 36 -1.38 -15.52 4.96
CA LEU A 36 -0.05 -15.00 4.57
C LEU A 36 -0.15 -14.03 3.39
N ALA A 37 -1.02 -14.33 2.42
CA ALA A 37 -1.22 -13.50 1.22
C ALA A 37 -1.85 -12.14 1.57
N ASP A 38 -2.80 -12.11 2.51
CA ASP A 38 -3.41 -10.87 2.99
C ASP A 38 -2.38 -9.98 3.68
N CYS A 39 -1.53 -10.57 4.54
CA CYS A 39 -0.48 -9.82 5.20
C CYS A 39 0.57 -9.28 4.21
N ILE A 40 0.96 -10.06 3.20
CA ILE A 40 1.85 -9.58 2.13
C ILE A 40 1.22 -8.37 1.43
N ALA A 41 -0.07 -8.46 1.06
CA ALA A 41 -0.76 -7.39 0.36
C ALA A 41 -0.86 -6.12 1.22
N LEU A 42 -1.14 -6.24 2.52
CA LEU A 42 -1.17 -5.11 3.45
C LEU A 42 0.21 -4.46 3.62
N CYS A 43 1.28 -5.25 3.76
CA CYS A 43 2.64 -4.73 3.83
C CYS A 43 3.00 -3.92 2.56
N LEU A 44 2.69 -4.43 1.37
CA LEU A 44 3.00 -3.72 0.12
C LEU A 44 2.16 -2.44 -0.05
N LYS A 45 0.89 -2.46 0.35
CA LYS A 45 0.04 -1.24 0.38
C LYS A 45 0.59 -0.20 1.37
N CYS A 46 0.98 -0.64 2.56
CA CYS A 46 1.55 0.22 3.59
C CYS A 46 2.88 0.84 3.12
N HIS A 47 3.75 0.03 2.49
CA HIS A 47 5.00 0.52 1.89
C HIS A 47 4.74 1.67 0.91
N ALA A 48 3.85 1.48 -0.06
CA ALA A 48 3.53 2.50 -1.06
C ALA A 48 2.93 3.77 -0.43
N ALA A 49 2.04 3.61 0.56
CA ALA A 49 1.44 4.73 1.28
C ALA A 49 2.46 5.54 2.08
N CYS A 50 3.43 4.88 2.71
CA CYS A 50 4.52 5.56 3.42
C CYS A 50 5.45 6.32 2.47
N GLN A 51 5.75 5.77 1.29
CA GLN A 51 6.53 6.48 0.26
C GLN A 51 5.81 7.72 -0.26
N ASP A 52 4.51 7.61 -0.54
CA ASP A 52 3.68 8.75 -0.95
C ASP A 52 3.59 9.82 0.16
N ALA A 53 3.45 9.39 1.42
CA ALA A 53 3.45 10.26 2.59
C ALA A 53 4.75 11.07 2.75
N VAL A 54 5.90 10.53 2.37
CA VAL A 54 7.16 11.30 2.32
C VAL A 54 7.03 12.48 1.35
N GLY A 55 6.54 12.22 0.13
CA GLY A 55 6.33 13.28 -0.86
C GLY A 55 5.36 14.36 -0.36
N LYS A 56 4.26 13.96 0.28
CA LYS A 56 3.29 14.88 0.89
C LYS A 56 3.90 15.71 2.01
N THR A 57 4.71 15.10 2.85
CA THR A 57 5.39 15.78 3.97
C THR A 57 6.39 16.82 3.46
N LEU A 58 7.14 16.49 2.41
CA LEU A 58 8.14 17.40 1.81
C LEU A 58 7.51 18.53 0.98
N SER A 59 6.32 18.31 0.41
CA SER A 59 5.63 19.29 -0.44
C SER A 59 4.69 20.23 0.32
N GLY A 60 4.54 20.04 1.63
CA GLY A 60 3.68 20.86 2.47
C GLY A 60 4.18 22.31 2.60
N ALA A 61 3.28 23.22 2.99
CA ALA A 61 3.62 24.64 3.17
C ALA A 61 4.55 24.91 4.37
N GLY A 62 4.73 23.93 5.26
CA GLY A 62 5.62 23.98 6.41
C GLY A 62 6.93 23.23 6.18
N ARG A 63 7.92 23.45 7.05
CA ARG A 63 9.16 22.65 7.04
C ARG A 63 8.84 21.22 7.47
N ALA A 64 9.15 20.27 6.61
CA ALA A 64 9.08 18.84 6.95
C ALA A 64 9.89 18.54 8.22
N GLU A 65 9.25 17.90 9.19
CA GLU A 65 9.94 17.42 10.38
C GLU A 65 10.84 16.23 9.99
N PRO A 66 12.17 16.30 10.21
CA PRO A 66 13.06 15.22 9.81
C PRO A 66 12.72 13.88 10.46
N ALA A 67 12.27 13.88 11.72
CA ALA A 67 11.90 12.66 12.44
C ALA A 67 10.70 11.95 11.81
N LEU A 68 9.69 12.70 11.34
CA LEU A 68 8.54 12.14 10.62
C LEU A 68 8.99 11.51 9.30
N VAL A 69 9.83 12.20 8.51
CA VAL A 69 10.33 11.68 7.23
C VAL A 69 11.12 10.38 7.44
N MET A 70 11.99 10.32 8.45
CA MET A 70 12.74 9.10 8.76
C MET A 70 11.80 7.97 9.18
N THR A 71 10.80 8.26 10.02
CA THR A 71 9.80 7.26 10.44
C THR A 71 9.01 6.70 9.26
N LEU A 72 8.61 7.54 8.30
CA LEU A 72 7.92 7.13 7.08
C LEU A 72 8.80 6.21 6.21
N LEU A 73 10.08 6.58 6.04
CA LEU A 73 11.04 5.77 5.27
C LEU A 73 11.32 4.43 5.94
N ASP A 74 11.55 4.42 7.26
CA ASP A 74 11.77 3.20 8.03
C ASP A 74 10.55 2.26 7.92
N CYS A 75 9.34 2.82 8.01
CA CYS A 75 8.10 2.07 7.85
C CYS A 75 7.95 1.50 6.43
N ALA A 76 8.31 2.28 5.40
CA ALA A 76 8.29 1.80 4.03
C ALA A 76 9.25 0.61 3.84
N GLU A 77 10.49 0.74 4.29
CA GLU A 77 11.51 -0.30 4.10
C GLU A 77 11.21 -1.58 4.88
N ILE A 78 10.78 -1.47 6.14
CA ILE A 78 10.42 -2.66 6.93
C ILE A 78 9.20 -3.38 6.36
N CYS A 79 8.20 -2.65 5.84
CA CYS A 79 7.04 -3.23 5.19
C CYS A 79 7.46 -4.03 3.94
N GLN A 80 8.32 -3.45 3.10
CA GLN A 80 8.83 -4.13 1.91
C GLN A 80 9.65 -5.38 2.26
N ALA A 81 10.56 -5.26 3.23
CA ALA A 81 11.37 -6.39 3.70
C ALA A 81 10.51 -7.52 4.27
N THR A 82 9.46 -7.16 5.02
CA THR A 82 8.52 -8.09 5.63
C THR A 82 7.69 -8.81 4.57
N ALA A 83 7.11 -8.10 3.61
CA ALA A 83 6.42 -8.68 2.47
C ALA A 83 7.32 -9.67 1.71
N ASN A 84 8.55 -9.26 1.40
CA ASN A 84 9.53 -10.09 0.71
C ASN A 84 9.87 -11.36 1.52
N SER A 85 9.88 -11.29 2.85
CA SER A 85 10.19 -12.43 3.72
C SER A 85 9.10 -13.49 3.70
N MET A 86 7.84 -13.06 3.74
CA MET A 86 6.69 -13.95 3.63
C MET A 86 6.56 -14.53 2.22
N ALA A 87 6.72 -13.70 1.18
CA ALA A 87 6.58 -14.13 -0.22
C ALA A 87 7.56 -15.23 -0.63
N ARG A 88 8.77 -15.22 -0.06
CA ARG A 88 9.79 -16.28 -0.28
C ARG A 88 9.68 -17.46 0.69
N GLY A 89 8.65 -17.51 1.54
CA GLY A 89 8.48 -18.56 2.55
C GLY A 89 9.61 -18.62 3.59
N SER A 90 10.19 -17.47 3.95
CA SER A 90 11.36 -17.43 4.83
C SER A 90 10.98 -17.86 6.25
N PRO A 91 11.69 -18.80 6.90
CA PRO A 91 11.34 -19.25 8.26
C PRO A 91 11.49 -18.16 9.33
N VAL A 92 12.17 -17.06 9.02
CA VAL A 92 12.35 -15.90 9.92
C VAL A 92 11.30 -14.80 9.69
N HIS A 93 10.29 -15.02 8.84
CA HIS A 93 9.29 -13.99 8.51
C HIS A 93 8.56 -13.46 9.76
N THR A 94 8.38 -14.27 10.80
CA THR A 94 7.72 -13.88 12.06
C THR A 94 8.47 -12.77 12.79
N ALA A 95 9.80 -12.77 12.76
CA ALA A 95 10.63 -11.71 13.33
C ALA A 95 10.49 -10.41 12.54
N PHE A 96 10.44 -10.50 11.21
CA PHE A 96 10.15 -9.35 10.34
C PHE A 96 8.75 -8.79 10.62
N CYS A 97 7.73 -9.64 10.72
CA CYS A 97 6.37 -9.24 11.07
C CYS A 97 6.31 -8.55 12.45
N ALA A 98 7.03 -9.06 13.45
CA ALA A 98 7.07 -8.43 14.77
C ALA A 98 7.67 -7.01 14.71
N ALA A 99 8.79 -6.84 14.01
CA ALA A 99 9.41 -5.53 13.81
C ALA A 99 8.52 -4.58 12.98
N CYS A 100 7.93 -5.09 11.90
CA CYS A 100 7.00 -4.34 11.06
C CYS A 100 5.83 -3.80 11.86
N ALA A 101 5.22 -4.62 12.73
CA ALA A 101 4.11 -4.16 13.56
C ALA A 101 4.48 -2.98 14.47
N GLN A 102 5.67 -3.03 15.10
CA GLN A 102 6.15 -1.96 15.98
C GLN A 102 6.38 -0.66 15.20
N VAL A 103 7.05 -0.75 14.05
CA VAL A 103 7.33 0.43 13.21
C VAL A 103 6.04 1.01 12.62
N CYS A 104 5.09 0.16 12.19
CA CYS A 104 3.81 0.62 11.68
C CYS A 104 2.98 1.36 12.76
N ASP A 105 2.96 0.90 14.01
CA ASP A 105 2.29 1.65 15.10
C ASP A 105 2.94 3.02 15.31
N ALA A 106 4.28 3.08 15.36
CA ALA A 106 5.01 4.34 15.52
C ALA A 106 4.76 5.29 14.34
N CYS A 107 4.70 4.76 13.12
CA CYS A 107 4.38 5.53 11.92
C CYS A 107 2.95 6.07 11.94
N ALA A 108 1.97 5.25 12.33
CA ALA A 108 0.58 5.70 12.47
C ALA A 108 0.42 6.83 13.49
N GLU A 109 1.16 6.74 14.62
CA GLU A 109 1.17 7.78 15.64
C GLU A 109 1.83 9.08 15.13
N ALA A 110 2.99 8.97 14.47
CA ALA A 110 3.69 10.12 13.90
C ALA A 110 2.85 10.84 12.84
N CYS A 111 2.22 10.09 11.93
CA CYS A 111 1.30 10.64 10.93
C CYS A 111 0.12 11.39 11.56
N GLY A 112 -0.42 10.89 12.67
CA GLY A 112 -1.54 11.53 13.37
C GLY A 112 -1.17 12.82 14.13
N LYS A 113 0.11 13.02 14.45
CA LYS A 113 0.62 14.20 15.15
C LYS A 113 1.26 15.23 14.22
N ALA A 114 1.47 14.88 12.95
CA ALA A 114 2.09 15.75 11.97
C ALA A 114 1.22 16.98 11.67
N GLU A 115 1.86 18.11 11.33
CA GLU A 115 1.17 19.29 10.79
C GLU A 115 0.33 18.94 9.54
N ALA A 116 0.81 17.97 8.74
CA ALA A 116 0.12 17.45 7.57
C ALA A 116 -0.85 16.29 7.88
N ALA A 117 -1.30 16.10 9.12
CA ALA A 117 -2.09 14.94 9.55
C ALA A 117 -3.28 14.62 8.64
N ALA A 118 -4.00 15.64 8.15
CA ALA A 118 -5.11 15.45 7.23
C ALA A 118 -4.68 14.78 5.89
N ALA A 119 -3.52 15.16 5.36
CA ALA A 119 -2.96 14.55 4.15
C ALA A 119 -2.35 13.16 4.39
N LEU A 120 -1.99 12.86 5.65
CA LEU A 120 -1.36 11.62 6.07
C LEU A 120 -2.33 10.60 6.69
N GLN A 121 -3.61 10.95 6.85
CA GLN A 121 -4.62 10.08 7.48
C GLN A 121 -4.69 8.70 6.83
N ALA A 122 -4.71 8.63 5.49
CA ALA A 122 -4.74 7.35 4.78
C ALA A 122 -3.50 6.48 5.03
N CYS A 123 -2.33 7.10 5.20
CA CYS A 123 -1.11 6.39 5.59
C CYS A 123 -1.23 5.88 7.03
N ALA A 124 -1.72 6.70 7.96
CA ALA A 124 -1.92 6.29 9.35
C ALA A 124 -2.88 5.10 9.48
N ASP A 125 -3.99 5.09 8.73
CA ASP A 125 -4.97 4.00 8.75
C ASP A 125 -4.38 2.70 8.19
N LEU A 126 -3.68 2.77 7.05
CA LEU A 126 -2.99 1.60 6.48
C LEU A 126 -1.90 1.05 7.39
N CYS A 127 -1.16 1.93 8.08
CA CYS A 127 -0.17 1.52 9.07
C CYS A 127 -0.83 0.74 10.23
N ARG A 128 -1.98 1.19 10.74
CA ARG A 128 -2.72 0.45 11.79
C ARG A 128 -3.19 -0.92 11.31
N GLU A 129 -3.75 -1.00 10.10
CA GLU A 129 -4.16 -2.27 9.49
C GLU A 129 -2.98 -3.23 9.31
N CYS A 130 -1.87 -2.73 8.76
CA CYS A 130 -0.65 -3.50 8.56
C CYS A 130 -0.08 -3.99 9.90
N ALA A 131 -0.07 -3.15 10.94
CA ALA A 131 0.41 -3.54 12.25
C ALA A 131 -0.42 -4.68 12.87
N MET A 132 -1.75 -4.63 12.74
CA MET A 132 -2.62 -5.71 13.20
C MET A 132 -2.35 -7.02 12.46
N SER A 133 -2.22 -6.97 11.13
CA SER A 133 -1.92 -8.14 10.31
C SER A 133 -0.57 -8.76 10.65
N CYS A 134 0.47 -7.93 10.78
CA CYS A 134 1.81 -8.36 11.14
C CYS A 134 1.86 -8.96 12.55
N ARG A 135 1.12 -8.43 13.52
CA ARG A 135 0.98 -9.04 14.86
C ARG A 135 0.39 -10.44 14.78
N HIS A 136 -0.64 -10.63 13.95
CA HIS A 136 -1.25 -11.94 13.77
C HIS A 136 -0.22 -12.95 13.20
N MET A 137 0.49 -12.59 12.12
CA MET A 137 1.53 -13.43 11.54
C MET A 137 2.69 -13.74 12.51
N ALA A 138 3.12 -12.75 13.30
CA ALA A 138 4.17 -12.94 14.30
C ALA A 138 3.79 -13.93 15.41
N GLY A 139 2.50 -14.06 15.74
CA GLY A 139 1.98 -15.01 16.73
C GLY A 139 1.62 -16.39 16.17
N SER A 140 1.65 -16.59 14.84
CA SER A 140 1.12 -17.77 14.17
C SER A 140 2.05 -19.01 14.15
N MET A 141 3.29 -18.88 14.63
CA MET A 141 4.25 -19.99 14.73
C MET A 141 4.84 -20.08 16.14
N ARG A 142 4.02 -20.54 17.09
CA ARG A 142 4.52 -21.15 18.33
C ARG A 142 4.21 -22.64 18.32
#